data_AF-A0A7S2RTR9-F1
#
_entry.id   AF-A0A7S2RTR9-F1
#
_cell.length_a   1.000
_cell.length_b   1.000
_cell.length_c   1.000
_cell.angle_alpha   90.00
_cell.angle_beta   90.00
_cell.angle_gamma   90.00
#
_symmetry.space_group_name_H-M   'P 1'
#
loop_
_entity.id
_entity.type
_entity.pdbx_description
1 polymer ?
#
loop_
_entity_poly.entity_id
_entity_poly.type
_entity_poly.pdbx_seq_one_letter_code
_entity_poly.pdbx_strand_id
1 'polypeptide(L)'
;MYWTDDGQILSVSTKTGRMYNFLTKMPMVHDVNGPNVAFLSSLREISVLNALDLQRNVRAKPLQIPVEIEPAFVALGVDHVAVGMNNRAWFYRFQGNENPKRSDVLINEQEYLASV
;
A
#
# COMPACT_ATOMS: atom_id res chain seq x y z
N MET A 1 -25.34 -8.38 -14.45
CA MET A 1 -24.36 -7.64 -13.63
C MET A 1 -24.36 -8.25 -12.24
N TYR A 2 -23.21 -8.38 -11.62
CA TYR A 2 -23.07 -9.03 -10.31
C TYR A 2 -21.96 -8.33 -9.51
N TRP A 3 -22.14 -8.27 -8.20
CA TRP A 3 -21.17 -7.70 -7.27
C TRP A 3 -20.48 -8.82 -6.50
N THR A 4 -19.19 -8.68 -6.22
CA THR A 4 -18.56 -9.50 -5.18
C THR A 4 -19.25 -9.25 -3.83
N ASP A 5 -19.24 -10.24 -2.94
CA ASP A 5 -19.97 -10.17 -1.66
C ASP A 5 -19.48 -9.03 -0.74
N ASP A 6 -18.23 -8.59 -0.92
CA ASP A 6 -17.61 -7.45 -0.24
C ASP A 6 -17.92 -6.08 -0.91
N GLY A 7 -18.63 -6.09 -2.04
CA GLY A 7 -19.00 -4.91 -2.82
C GLY A 7 -17.84 -4.23 -3.55
N GLN A 8 -16.65 -4.85 -3.60
CA GLN A 8 -15.44 -4.25 -4.14
C GLN A 8 -15.37 -4.27 -5.68
N ILE A 9 -15.93 -5.30 -6.31
CA ILE A 9 -15.86 -5.49 -7.76
C ILE A 9 -17.28 -5.60 -8.34
N LEU A 10 -17.54 -4.80 -9.38
CA LEU A 10 -18.73 -4.92 -10.22
C LEU A 10 -18.38 -5.62 -11.53
N SER A 11 -18.99 -6.78 -11.76
CA SER A 11 -18.88 -7.53 -13.01
C SER A 11 -20.08 -7.25 -13.92
N VAL A 12 -19.83 -6.82 -15.15
CA VAL A 12 -20.83 -6.54 -16.18
C VAL A 12 -20.53 -7.34 -17.43
N SER A 13 -21.50 -8.11 -17.91
CA SER A 13 -21.46 -8.78 -19.21
C SER A 13 -22.31 -8.03 -20.23
N THR A 14 -21.79 -7.86 -21.44
CA THR A 14 -22.53 -7.28 -22.57
C THR A 14 -23.19 -8.36 -23.41
N LYS A 15 -24.21 -7.98 -24.19
CA LYS A 15 -24.85 -8.87 -25.17
C LYS A 15 -23.88 -9.39 -26.23
N THR A 16 -22.73 -8.73 -26.42
CA THR A 16 -21.67 -9.16 -27.35
C THR A 16 -20.69 -10.17 -26.73
N GLY A 17 -20.96 -10.65 -25.51
CA GLY A 17 -20.11 -11.63 -24.84
C GLY A 17 -18.85 -11.06 -24.17
N ARG A 18 -18.74 -9.73 -24.04
CA ARG A 18 -17.63 -9.10 -23.31
C ARG A 18 -17.95 -9.04 -21.83
N MET A 19 -16.97 -9.33 -20.98
CA MET A 19 -17.06 -9.17 -19.53
C MET A 19 -16.13 -8.04 -19.10
N TYR A 20 -16.64 -7.12 -18.29
CA TYR A 20 -15.91 -6.03 -17.68
C TYR A 20 -15.96 -6.19 -16.16
N ASN A 21 -14.84 -5.96 -15.49
CA ASN A 21 -14.74 -5.86 -14.04
C ASN A 21 -14.32 -4.45 -13.68
N PHE A 22 -15.07 -3.82 -12.78
CA PHE A 22 -14.80 -2.48 -12.29
C PHE A 22 -14.50 -2.54 -10.80
N LEU A 23 -13.33 -2.02 -10.41
CA LEU A 23 -12.97 -1.85 -9.00
C LEU A 23 -13.66 -0.58 -8.47
N THR A 24 -14.48 -0.72 -7.44
CA THR A 24 -15.29 0.37 -6.90
C THR A 24 -14.70 0.98 -5.63
N LYS A 25 -13.86 0.22 -4.93
CA LYS A 25 -13.14 0.63 -3.73
C LYS A 25 -11.75 0.00 -3.72
N MET A 26 -10.73 0.77 -3.33
CA MET A 26 -9.39 0.20 -3.12
C MET A 26 -9.38 -0.73 -1.90
N PRO A 27 -8.60 -1.84 -1.95
CA PRO A 27 -8.41 -2.69 -0.78
C PRO A 27 -7.77 -1.87 0.35
N MET A 28 -8.24 -2.06 1.58
CA MET A 28 -7.74 -1.31 2.74
C MET A 28 -6.52 -2.01 3.32
N VAL A 29 -5.33 -1.60 2.88
CA VAL A 29 -4.05 -2.08 3.40
C VAL A 29 -3.38 -0.94 4.16
N HIS A 30 -3.14 -1.15 5.46
CA HIS A 30 -2.58 -0.14 6.35
C HIS A 30 -1.90 -0.78 7.57
N ASP A 31 -0.97 -0.04 8.18
CA ASP A 31 -0.33 -0.40 9.46
C ASP A 31 0.13 0.86 10.20
N VAL A 32 0.38 0.74 11.51
CA VAL A 32 0.74 1.86 12.39
C VAL A 32 1.91 1.48 13.30
N ASN A 33 2.88 2.39 13.42
CA ASN A 33 3.98 2.27 14.37
C ASN A 33 4.28 3.63 15.02
N GLY A 34 4.02 3.71 16.33
CA GLY A 34 4.11 4.97 17.06
C GLY A 34 3.19 6.03 16.43
N PRO A 35 3.69 7.23 16.08
CA PRO A 35 2.89 8.26 15.43
C PRO A 35 2.79 8.09 13.91
N ASN A 36 3.52 7.15 13.31
CA ASN A 36 3.55 6.96 11.87
C ASN A 36 2.44 6.00 11.44
N VAL A 37 1.75 6.35 10.37
CA VAL A 37 0.65 5.59 9.76
C VAL A 37 1.00 5.36 8.30
N ALA A 38 1.00 4.10 7.88
CA ALA A 38 1.16 3.68 6.50
C ALA A 38 -0.16 3.18 5.95
N PHE A 39 -0.51 3.56 4.72
CA PHE A 39 -1.72 3.11 4.05
C PHE A 39 -1.57 3.13 2.53
N LEU A 40 -2.36 2.31 1.85
CA LEU A 40 -2.41 2.24 0.39
C LEU A 40 -3.14 3.47 -0.18
N SER A 41 -2.39 4.40 -0.81
CA SER A 41 -2.93 5.60 -1.45
C SER A 41 -3.30 5.38 -2.92
N SER A 42 -2.69 4.38 -3.56
CA SER A 42 -2.99 3.89 -4.90
C SER A 42 -2.66 2.40 -4.96
N LEU A 43 -3.16 1.66 -5.96
CA LEU A 43 -2.89 0.22 -6.10
C LEU A 43 -1.40 -0.13 -6.03
N ARG A 44 -0.51 0.80 -6.39
CA ARG A 44 0.94 0.63 -6.38
C ARG A 44 1.68 1.75 -5.64
N GLU A 45 1.06 2.35 -4.64
CA GLU A 45 1.67 3.41 -3.84
C GLU A 45 1.27 3.29 -2.37
N ILE A 46 2.26 3.23 -1.48
CA ILE A 46 2.06 3.35 -0.04
C ILE A 46 2.36 4.78 0.38
N SER A 47 1.45 5.39 1.13
CA SER A 47 1.67 6.66 1.79
C SER A 47 1.99 6.47 3.26
N VAL A 48 3.04 7.12 3.75
CA VAL A 48 3.39 7.20 5.17
C VAL A 48 3.19 8.63 5.67
N LEU A 49 2.44 8.80 6.75
CA LEU A 49 2.23 10.10 7.40
C LEU A 49 2.46 9.99 8.90
N ASN A 50 2.89 11.09 9.50
CA ASN A 50 2.93 11.22 10.96
C ASN A 50 1.63 11.87 11.44
N ALA A 51 0.85 11.15 12.25
CA ALA A 51 -0.43 11.60 12.75
C ALA A 51 -0.31 12.84 13.66
N LEU A 52 0.84 13.05 14.32
CA LEU A 52 1.08 14.22 15.16
C LEU A 52 1.30 15.49 14.32
N ASP A 53 1.89 15.37 13.14
CA ASP A 53 2.05 16.52 12.23
C ASP A 53 0.68 17.05 11.77
N LEU A 54 -0.27 16.12 11.57
CA LEU A 54 -1.66 16.42 11.25
C LEU A 54 -2.35 17.19 12.38
N GLN A 55 -2.14 16.77 13.64
CA GLN A 55 -2.69 17.47 14.82
C GLN A 55 -2.07 18.86 15.01
N ARG A 56 -0.81 19.04 14.64
CA ARG A 56 -0.10 20.33 14.76
C ARG A 56 -0.45 21.31 13.63
N ASN A 57 -1.39 20.96 12.74
CA ASN A 57 -1.72 21.71 11.52
C ASN A 57 -0.49 22.00 10.64
N VAL A 58 0.57 21.19 10.78
CA VAL A 58 1.66 21.21 9.82
C VAL A 58 1.10 20.51 8.59
N ARG A 59 1.12 21.18 7.42
CA ARG A 59 0.79 20.53 6.14
C ARG A 59 1.89 19.53 5.80
N ALA A 60 1.92 18.40 6.51
CA ALA A 60 2.76 17.27 6.17
C ALA A 60 2.12 16.57 4.98
N LYS A 61 2.72 16.75 3.80
CA LYS A 61 2.39 15.91 2.65
C LYS A 61 2.80 14.48 3.02
N PRO A 62 1.92 13.48 2.87
CA PRO A 62 2.31 12.09 3.06
C PRO A 62 3.52 11.76 2.18
N LEU A 63 4.46 10.99 2.75
CA LEU A 63 5.55 10.44 1.97
C LEU A 63 4.98 9.34 1.08
N GLN A 64 5.15 9.47 -0.23
CA GLN A 64 4.65 8.52 -1.21
C GLN A 64 5.77 7.56 -1.61
N ILE A 65 5.60 6.28 -1.31
CA ILE A 65 6.53 5.22 -1.65
C ILE A 65 5.91 4.41 -2.79
N PRO A 66 6.42 4.53 -4.03
CA PRO A 66 5.98 3.69 -5.13
C PRO A 66 6.41 2.25 -4.88
N VAL A 67 5.49 1.31 -5.10
CA VAL A 67 5.74 -0.13 -4.97
C VAL A 67 5.53 -0.83 -6.31
N GLU A 68 6.26 -1.91 -6.57
CA GLU A 68 6.19 -2.58 -7.88
C GLU A 68 4.91 -3.41 -8.06
N ILE A 69 4.30 -3.81 -6.94
CA ILE A 69 3.17 -4.74 -6.89
C ILE A 69 1.95 -4.11 -6.21
N GLU A 70 0.80 -4.75 -6.38
CA GLU A 70 -0.39 -4.44 -5.57
C GLU A 70 -0.30 -5.19 -4.24
N PRO A 71 -0.01 -4.51 -3.13
CA PRO A 71 0.29 -5.19 -1.88
C PRO A 71 -0.99 -5.79 -1.28
N ALA A 72 -0.90 -7.04 -0.85
CA ALA A 72 -1.95 -7.70 -0.08
C ALA A 72 -1.86 -7.35 1.41
N PHE A 73 -0.66 -7.02 1.89
CA PHE A 73 -0.41 -6.56 3.26
C PHE A 73 0.70 -5.51 3.30
N VAL A 74 0.73 -4.75 4.40
CA VAL A 74 1.79 -3.80 4.74
C VAL A 74 2.15 -3.98 6.20
N ALA A 75 3.42 -3.77 6.54
CA ALA A 75 3.89 -3.66 7.91
C ALA A 75 4.80 -2.43 8.05
N LEU A 76 4.66 -1.72 9.15
CA LEU A 76 5.36 -0.47 9.42
C LEU A 76 6.32 -0.65 10.60
N GLY A 77 7.60 -0.42 10.34
CA GLY A 77 8.66 -0.32 11.34
C GLY A 77 8.98 1.13 11.69
N VAL A 78 10.07 1.35 12.43
CA VAL A 78 10.49 2.70 12.84
C VAL A 78 10.90 3.53 11.63
N ASP A 79 11.73 2.97 10.76
CA ASP A 79 12.28 3.61 9.55
C ASP A 79 12.05 2.79 8.27
N HIS A 80 11.24 1.73 8.35
CA HIS A 80 11.04 0.78 7.25
C HIS A 80 9.57 0.46 7.02
N VAL A 81 9.15 0.39 5.77
CA VAL A 81 7.86 -0.18 5.37
C VAL A 81 8.14 -1.49 4.66
N ALA A 82 7.50 -2.56 5.11
CA ALA A 82 7.43 -3.81 4.36
C ALA A 82 6.08 -3.88 3.66
N VAL A 83 6.07 -4.21 2.37
CA VAL A 83 4.85 -4.62 1.66
C VAL A 83 5.03 -6.02 1.13
N GLY A 84 3.94 -6.76 0.99
CA GLY A 84 4.04 -8.08 0.38
C GLY A 84 2.78 -8.53 -0.32
N MET A 85 3.00 -9.50 -1.21
CA MET A 85 1.96 -10.17 -1.97
C MET A 85 2.39 -11.63 -2.12
N ASN A 86 1.48 -12.55 -1.81
CA ASN A 86 1.73 -13.99 -1.78
C ASN A 86 2.90 -14.36 -0.85
N ASN A 87 3.99 -14.83 -1.42
CA ASN A 87 5.18 -15.30 -0.72
C ASN A 87 6.36 -14.34 -0.83
N ARG A 88 6.16 -13.13 -1.36
CA ARG A 88 7.22 -12.12 -1.52
C ARG A 88 6.96 -10.89 -0.68
N ALA A 89 8.03 -10.34 -0.10
CA ALA A 89 8.01 -9.09 0.63
C ALA A 89 9.12 -8.16 0.14
N TRP A 90 8.80 -6.87 0.01
CA TRP A 90 9.71 -5.80 -0.33
C TRP A 90 9.83 -4.85 0.86
N PHE A 91 11.06 -4.46 1.18
CA PHE A 91 11.38 -3.61 2.31
C PHE A 91 11.90 -2.27 1.79
N TYR A 92 11.19 -1.20 2.11
CA TYR A 92 11.52 0.17 1.74
C TYR A 92 11.94 0.94 2.97
N ARG A 93 13.00 1.76 2.86
CA ARG A 93 13.37 2.68 3.93
C ARG A 93 12.65 4.00 3.75
N PHE A 94 11.98 4.49 4.78
CA PHE A 94 11.49 5.86 4.82
C PHE A 94 12.24 6.62 5.91
N GLN A 95 13.03 7.63 5.54
CA GLN A 95 13.62 8.54 6.51
C GLN A 95 12.73 9.77 6.63
N GLY A 96 12.28 10.07 7.84
CA GLY A 96 11.55 11.29 8.13
C GLY A 96 12.37 12.52 7.75
N ASN A 97 11.91 13.28 6.75
CA ASN A 97 12.27 14.66 6.45
C ASN A 97 13.72 15.04 6.07
N GLU A 98 14.71 14.15 6.09
CA GLU A 98 16.10 14.57 5.80
C GLU A 98 16.45 14.57 4.30
N ASN A 99 15.73 13.82 3.46
CA ASN A 99 15.77 13.99 2.00
C ASN A 99 14.63 13.21 1.30
N PRO A 100 13.61 13.87 0.73
CA PRO A 100 12.49 13.18 0.06
C PRO A 100 12.90 12.42 -1.21
N LYS A 101 14.15 12.58 -1.68
CA LYS A 101 14.69 11.82 -2.83
C LYS A 101 15.31 10.47 -2.45
N ARG A 102 15.43 10.17 -1.15
CA ARG A 102 16.14 8.99 -0.63
C ARG A 102 15.26 8.08 0.25
N SER A 103 14.02 8.47 0.47
CA SER A 103 13.00 7.84 1.30
C SER A 103 12.19 6.74 0.61
N ASP A 104 12.55 6.43 -0.64
CA ASP A 104 11.79 5.51 -1.51
C ASP A 104 12.72 4.40 -2.03
N VAL A 105 13.77 4.10 -1.26
CA VAL A 105 14.79 3.13 -1.67
C VAL A 105 14.36 1.75 -1.21
N LEU A 106 14.08 0.88 -2.17
CA LEU A 106 13.99 -0.56 -1.96
C LEU A 106 15.33 -1.06 -1.40
N ILE A 107 15.32 -1.59 -0.20
CA ILE A 107 16.52 -2.14 0.46
C ILE A 107 16.64 -3.63 0.17
N ASN A 108 15.53 -4.35 0.22
CA ASN A 108 15.52 -5.79 0.10
C ASN A 108 14.21 -6.30 -0.51
N GLU A 109 14.32 -7.38 -1.28
CA GLU A 109 13.20 -8.23 -1.68
C GLU A 109 13.49 -9.64 -1.16
N GLN A 110 12.52 -10.23 -0.49
CA GLN A 110 12.64 -11.57 0.05
C GLN A 110 11.47 -12.43 -0.42
N GLU A 111 11.79 -13.56 -1.02
CA GLU A 111 10.84 -14.65 -1.27
C GLU A 111 10.91 -15.66 -0.11
N TYR A 112 9.76 -15.99 0.44
CA TYR A 112 9.59 -16.96 1.52
C TYR A 112 9.03 -18.24 0.93
N LEU A 113 9.86 -19.28 0.86
CA LEU A 113 9.40 -20.61 0.50
C LEU A 113 8.76 -21.26 1.73
N ALA A 114 7.62 -21.92 1.56
CA ALA A 114 7.05 -22.74 2.63
C ALA A 114 8.09 -23.81 3.01
N SER A 115 8.56 -23.80 4.25
CA SER A 115 9.30 -24.93 4.79
C SER A 115 8.31 -26.07 5.03
N VAL A 116 8.53 -27.20 4.34
CA VAL A 116 7.83 -28.47 4.61
C VAL A 116 8.20 -28.98 5.99
#